data_AF-A0A7J9VDC2-F1
#
_entry.id   AF-A0A7J9VDC2-F1
#
_cell.length_a   1.000
_cell.length_b   1.000
_cell.length_c   1.000
_cell.angle_alpha   90.00
_cell.angle_beta   90.00
_cell.angle_gamma   90.00
#
_symmetry.space_group_name_H-M   'P 1'
#
loop_
_entity.id
_entity.type
_entity.pdbx_description
1 polymer ?
#
loop_
_entity_poly.entity_id
_entity_poly.type
_entity_poly.pdbx_seq_one_letter_code
_entity_poly.pdbx_strand_id
1 'polypeptide(L)'
;MTSAQASMPARRDDPNEPGDNAMDRDLIRARIAHHECGHAVIARAVGLTVTRVKIRRNGGYVRLGEFHPEQADAELRFFYAGRHAEARLLTEHGYSRARALRITKTHASHDLKQVRSIVKWMQRHHDQRLNTRRAERDAARLVDSHWNAIARMAAGHC
;
A
#
# COMPACT_ATOMS: atom_id res chain seq x y z
N MET A 1 44.91 17.09 20.31
CA MET A 1 43.58 17.52 19.86
C MET A 1 43.18 16.66 18.68
N THR A 2 42.08 15.94 18.87
CA THR A 2 41.55 14.83 18.07
C THR A 2 40.64 15.33 16.96
N SER A 3 40.72 14.74 15.76
CA SER A 3 39.59 14.68 14.82
C SER A 3 39.80 13.52 13.86
N ALA A 4 39.32 12.35 14.27
CA ALA A 4 39.12 11.21 13.39
C ALA A 4 37.80 11.41 12.63
N GLN A 5 37.88 11.46 11.30
CA GLN A 5 36.71 11.43 10.42
C GLN A 5 36.05 10.06 10.49
N ALA A 6 34.80 10.02 10.98
CA ALA A 6 33.98 8.82 10.95
C ALA A 6 33.53 8.54 9.52
N SER A 7 34.10 7.51 8.90
CA SER A 7 33.57 6.92 7.66
C SER A 7 32.28 6.16 7.99
N MET A 8 31.16 6.57 7.41
CA MET A 8 29.93 5.78 7.45
C MET A 8 30.10 4.52 6.60
N PRO A 9 29.83 3.31 7.10
CA PRO A 9 29.82 2.13 6.26
C PRO A 9 28.63 2.19 5.29
N ALA A 10 28.91 1.93 4.02
CA ALA A 10 27.91 1.65 3.00
C ALA A 10 26.98 0.53 3.48
N ARG A 11 25.66 0.74 3.35
CA ARG A 11 24.66 -0.31 3.57
C ARG A 11 24.97 -1.46 2.63
N ARG A 12 25.44 -2.58 3.19
CA ARG A 12 25.56 -3.83 2.47
C ARG A 12 24.15 -4.33 2.19
N ASP A 13 23.80 -4.49 0.92
CA ASP A 13 22.71 -5.36 0.51
C ASP A 13 23.06 -6.77 1.02
N ASP A 14 22.20 -7.34 1.85
CA ASP A 14 22.42 -8.65 2.48
C ASP A 14 22.42 -9.72 1.37
N PRO A 15 23.51 -10.50 1.21
CA PRO A 15 23.60 -11.55 0.20
C PRO A 15 22.61 -12.71 0.41
N ASN A 16 21.86 -12.72 1.53
CA ASN A 16 20.78 -13.68 1.79
C ASN A 16 19.38 -13.17 1.39
N GLU A 17 19.23 -12.00 0.76
CA GLU A 17 17.92 -11.62 0.22
C GLU A 17 17.55 -12.56 -0.95
N PRO A 18 16.36 -13.19 -0.94
CA PRO A 18 15.96 -14.13 -1.99
C PRO A 18 16.09 -13.46 -3.37
N GLY A 19 16.84 -14.12 -4.26
CA GLY A 19 17.06 -13.67 -5.63
C GLY A 19 15.74 -13.52 -6.39
N ASP A 20 15.68 -12.60 -7.35
CA ASP A 20 14.46 -12.21 -8.09
C ASP A 20 13.84 -13.33 -8.98
N ASN A 21 14.30 -14.58 -8.86
CA ASN A 21 13.87 -15.70 -9.71
C ASN A 21 12.77 -16.52 -9.02
N ALA A 22 11.58 -16.48 -9.65
CA ALA A 22 10.36 -17.24 -9.34
C ALA A 22 9.77 -16.98 -7.95
N MET A 23 9.14 -15.83 -7.77
CA MET A 23 8.20 -15.65 -6.67
C MET A 23 7.12 -16.72 -6.76
N ASP A 24 6.95 -17.48 -5.68
CA ASP A 24 5.99 -18.56 -5.59
C ASP A 24 4.59 -18.09 -6.03
N ARG A 25 3.88 -18.91 -6.80
CA ARG A 25 2.51 -18.62 -7.26
C ARG A 25 1.59 -18.35 -6.08
N ASP A 26 1.84 -19.01 -4.95
CA ASP A 26 1.06 -18.83 -3.74
C ASP A 26 1.35 -17.47 -3.10
N LEU A 27 2.60 -17.02 -3.10
CA LEU A 27 2.97 -15.67 -2.65
C LEU A 27 2.38 -14.59 -3.57
N ILE A 28 2.32 -14.82 -4.89
CA ILE A 28 1.67 -13.89 -5.83
C ILE A 28 0.18 -13.74 -5.50
N ARG A 29 -0.53 -14.85 -5.25
CA ARG A 29 -1.94 -14.80 -4.85
C ARG A 29 -2.13 -14.11 -3.50
N ALA A 30 -1.29 -14.45 -2.53
CA ALA A 30 -1.33 -13.83 -1.21
C ALA A 30 -1.14 -12.32 -1.31
N ARG A 31 -0.20 -11.85 -2.14
CA ARG A 31 0.01 -10.41 -2.41
C ARG A 31 -1.24 -9.73 -2.95
N ILE A 32 -1.91 -10.32 -3.94
CA ILE A 32 -3.16 -9.79 -4.52
C ILE A 32 -4.25 -9.75 -3.44
N ALA A 33 -4.42 -10.82 -2.67
CA ALA A 33 -5.43 -10.88 -1.62
C ALA A 33 -5.18 -9.79 -0.55
N HIS A 34 -3.94 -9.63 -0.09
CA HIS A 34 -3.58 -8.61 0.90
C HIS A 34 -3.73 -7.18 0.34
N HIS A 35 -3.46 -6.97 -0.95
CA HIS A 35 -3.66 -5.69 -1.61
C HIS A 35 -5.14 -5.26 -1.56
N GLU A 36 -6.05 -6.14 -2.01
CA GLU A 36 -7.48 -5.86 -2.02
C GLU A 36 -8.08 -5.80 -0.61
N CYS A 37 -7.64 -6.67 0.30
CA CYS A 37 -8.08 -6.62 1.70
C CYS A 37 -7.57 -5.36 2.41
N GLY A 38 -6.36 -4.89 2.07
CA GLY A 38 -5.84 -3.60 2.52
C GLY A 38 -6.76 -2.45 2.14
N HIS A 39 -7.19 -2.39 0.87
CA HIS A 39 -8.18 -1.42 0.43
C HIS A 39 -9.49 -1.51 1.22
N ALA A 40 -10.09 -2.70 1.33
CA ALA A 40 -11.39 -2.87 1.97
C ALA A 40 -11.38 -2.52 3.46
N VAL A 41 -10.38 -3.01 4.21
CA VAL A 41 -10.25 -2.75 5.65
C VAL A 41 -9.98 -1.27 5.91
N ILE A 42 -9.06 -0.66 5.16
CA ILE A 42 -8.72 0.75 5.38
C ILE A 42 -9.85 1.67 4.94
N ALA A 43 -10.56 1.38 3.84
CA ALA A 43 -11.76 2.15 3.44
C ALA A 43 -12.73 2.28 4.62
N ARG A 44 -13.08 1.16 5.26
CA ARG A 44 -13.97 1.17 6.43
C ARG A 44 -13.37 1.94 7.61
N ALA A 45 -12.06 1.77 7.88
CA ALA A 45 -11.39 2.45 8.98
C ALA A 45 -11.33 3.98 8.83
N VAL A 46 -11.29 4.48 7.59
CA VAL A 46 -11.30 5.92 7.28
C VAL A 46 -12.70 6.48 6.97
N GLY A 47 -13.76 5.71 7.23
CA GLY A 47 -15.14 6.15 7.08
C GLY A 47 -15.69 6.14 5.65
N LEU A 48 -15.01 5.48 4.71
CA LEU A 48 -15.50 5.34 3.34
C LEU A 48 -16.48 4.17 3.23
N THR A 49 -17.45 4.32 2.32
CA THR A 49 -18.42 3.25 2.02
C THR A 49 -17.87 2.33 0.94
N VAL A 50 -17.69 1.05 1.29
CA VAL A 50 -17.34 0.00 0.32
C VAL A 50 -18.61 -0.61 -0.24
N THR A 51 -18.81 -0.52 -1.56
CA THR A 51 -19.99 -1.08 -2.24
C THR A 51 -19.75 -2.50 -2.76
N ARG A 52 -18.50 -2.83 -3.10
CA ARG A 52 -18.14 -4.15 -3.61
C ARG A 52 -16.68 -4.48 -3.38
N VAL A 53 -16.41 -5.72 -2.96
CA VAL A 53 -15.06 -6.31 -2.96
C VAL A 53 -15.10 -7.55 -3.84
N LYS A 54 -14.14 -7.69 -4.76
CA LYS A 54 -13.98 -8.90 -5.57
C LYS A 54 -12.52 -9.24 -5.70
N ILE A 55 -12.13 -10.39 -5.15
CA ILE A 55 -10.79 -10.96 -5.29
C ILE A 55 -10.88 -12.14 -6.25
N ARG A 56 -9.99 -12.19 -7.24
CA ARG A 56 -9.89 -13.24 -8.26
C ARG A 56 -8.45 -13.77 -8.30
N ARG A 57 -8.28 -14.92 -8.96
CA ARG A 57 -6.98 -15.61 -9.09
C ARG A 57 -5.82 -14.72 -9.58
N ASN A 58 -6.09 -13.78 -10.50
CA ASN A 58 -5.07 -12.94 -11.14
C ASN A 58 -5.33 -11.43 -10.93
N GLY A 59 -6.07 -11.05 -9.88
CA GLY A 59 -6.32 -9.65 -9.57
C GLY A 59 -7.62 -9.46 -8.79
N GLY A 60 -7.94 -8.24 -8.40
CA GLY A 60 -9.20 -7.93 -7.74
C GLY A 60 -9.62 -6.49 -7.97
N TYR A 61 -10.63 -6.08 -7.22
CA TYR A 61 -10.93 -4.67 -7.01
C TYR A 61 -11.75 -4.46 -5.74
N VAL A 62 -11.60 -3.28 -5.16
CA VAL A 62 -12.53 -2.70 -4.18
C VAL A 62 -13.19 -1.48 -4.80
N ARG A 63 -14.52 -1.48 -4.82
CA ARG A 63 -15.34 -0.36 -5.31
C ARG A 63 -15.88 0.43 -4.12
N LEU A 64 -15.60 1.73 -4.12
CA LEU A 64 -16.17 2.68 -3.18
C LEU A 64 -17.57 3.13 -3.61
N GLY A 65 -18.25 3.86 -2.73
CA GLY A 65 -19.45 4.62 -3.06
C GLY A 65 -19.16 5.83 -3.96
N GLU A 66 -20.09 6.78 -3.96
CA GLU A 66 -19.89 8.06 -4.63
C GLU A 66 -18.72 8.84 -4.00
N PHE A 67 -17.93 9.51 -4.84
CA PHE A 67 -16.82 10.35 -4.40
C PHE A 67 -17.37 11.66 -3.84
N HIS A 68 -16.89 12.05 -2.65
CA HIS A 68 -17.21 13.34 -2.05
C HIS A 68 -15.92 14.14 -1.75
N PRO A 69 -15.84 15.44 -2.09
CA PRO A 69 -14.62 16.25 -1.91
C PRO A 69 -14.07 16.26 -0.47
N GLU A 70 -14.96 16.27 0.52
CA GLU A 70 -14.62 16.22 1.95
C GLU A 70 -13.96 14.90 2.37
N GLN A 71 -14.11 13.86 1.55
CA GLN A 71 -13.52 12.53 1.76
C GLN A 71 -12.21 12.33 0.98
N ALA A 72 -11.73 13.32 0.22
CA ALA A 72 -10.58 13.16 -0.66
C ALA A 72 -9.31 12.66 0.07
N ASP A 73 -9.02 13.17 1.27
CA ASP A 73 -7.89 12.69 2.08
C ASP A 73 -8.07 11.23 2.55
N ALA A 74 -9.30 10.82 2.86
CA ALA A 74 -9.62 9.43 3.19
C ALA A 74 -9.40 8.53 1.97
N GLU A 75 -9.85 8.97 0.79
CA GLU A 75 -9.63 8.23 -0.46
C GLU A 75 -8.15 8.11 -0.83
N LEU A 76 -7.32 9.13 -0.58
CA LEU A 76 -5.88 8.99 -0.78
C LEU A 76 -5.30 7.87 0.09
N ARG A 77 -5.69 7.80 1.37
CA ARG A 77 -5.25 6.72 2.28
C ARG A 77 -5.72 5.35 1.79
N PHE A 78 -6.96 5.28 1.30
CA PHE A 78 -7.50 4.07 0.66
C PHE A 78 -6.63 3.62 -0.51
N PHE A 79 -6.31 4.49 -1.47
CA PHE A 79 -5.51 4.12 -2.65
C PHE A 79 -4.07 3.74 -2.28
N TYR A 80 -3.49 4.30 -1.23
CA TYR A 80 -2.18 3.86 -0.74
C TYR A 80 -2.24 2.52 0.02
N ALA A 81 -3.37 2.17 0.62
CA ALA A 81 -3.47 1.02 1.53
C ALA A 81 -3.07 -0.31 0.89
N GLY A 82 -3.51 -0.61 -0.33
CA GLY A 82 -3.21 -1.88 -1.01
C GLY A 82 -1.71 -2.12 -1.17
N ARG A 83 -0.98 -1.11 -1.67
CA ARG A 83 0.50 -1.15 -1.77
C ARG A 83 1.17 -1.39 -0.41
N HIS A 84 0.69 -0.72 0.63
CA HIS A 84 1.29 -0.84 1.96
C HIS A 84 1.01 -2.19 2.61
N ALA A 85 -0.18 -2.76 2.42
CA ALA A 85 -0.55 -4.10 2.89
C ALA A 85 0.28 -5.18 2.18
N GLU A 86 0.39 -5.10 0.86
CA GLU A 86 1.22 -6.02 0.08
C GLU A 86 2.70 -5.94 0.48
N ALA A 87 3.21 -4.73 0.71
CA ALA A 87 4.59 -4.57 1.13
C ALA A 87 4.83 -5.00 2.59
N ARG A 88 3.81 -4.93 3.46
CA ARG A 88 3.88 -5.49 4.82
C ARG A 88 3.96 -7.01 4.79
N LEU A 89 3.17 -7.68 3.94
CA LEU A 89 3.23 -9.13 3.70
C LEU A 89 4.63 -9.55 3.25
N LEU A 90 5.18 -8.86 2.25
CA LEU A 90 6.53 -9.16 1.75
C LEU A 90 7.58 -9.00 2.85
N THR A 91 7.44 -8.03 3.75
CA THR A 91 8.34 -7.91 4.90
C THR A 91 8.24 -9.08 5.87
N GLU A 92 7.08 -9.72 6.03
CA GLU A 92 6.99 -10.99 6.79
C GLU A 92 7.68 -12.17 6.10
N HIS A 93 7.86 -12.07 4.78
CA HIS A 93 8.59 -13.04 3.96
C HIS A 93 10.06 -12.68 3.77
N GLY A 94 10.61 -11.85 4.67
CA GLY A 94 12.04 -11.54 4.72
C GLY A 94 12.51 -10.38 3.84
N TYR A 95 11.64 -9.73 3.06
CA TYR A 95 12.04 -8.58 2.25
C TYR A 95 12.17 -7.31 3.10
N SER A 96 13.25 -6.55 2.92
CA SER A 96 13.35 -5.22 3.50
C SER A 96 12.17 -4.32 3.05
N ARG A 97 11.68 -3.45 3.95
CA ARG A 97 10.52 -2.59 3.67
C ARG A 97 10.68 -1.75 2.40
N ALA A 98 11.88 -1.23 2.16
CA ALA A 98 12.20 -0.46 0.98
C ALA A 98 12.12 -1.31 -0.30
N ARG A 99 12.66 -2.53 -0.28
CA ARG A 99 12.55 -3.48 -1.41
C ARG A 99 11.11 -3.88 -1.67
N ALA A 100 10.34 -4.21 -0.63
CA ALA A 100 8.92 -4.51 -0.74
C ALA A 100 8.13 -3.36 -1.39
N LEU A 101 8.37 -2.10 -0.99
CA LEU A 101 7.73 -0.93 -1.60
C LEU A 101 8.12 -0.69 -3.07
N ARG A 102 9.31 -1.13 -3.49
CA ARG A 102 9.72 -1.09 -4.91
C ARG A 102 8.98 -2.16 -5.71
N ILE A 103 8.92 -3.40 -5.21
CA ILE A 103 8.25 -4.54 -5.84
C ILE A 103 6.76 -4.22 -6.10
N THR A 104 6.09 -3.63 -5.11
CA THR A 104 4.64 -3.32 -5.17
C THR A 104 4.28 -2.13 -6.07
N LYS A 105 5.26 -1.33 -6.52
CA LYS A 105 5.02 -0.10 -7.28
C LYS A 105 4.33 -0.34 -8.62
N THR A 106 4.65 -1.44 -9.30
CA THR A 106 4.07 -1.79 -10.60
C THR A 106 2.61 -2.21 -10.46
N HIS A 107 2.31 -3.01 -9.42
CA HIS A 107 0.95 -3.48 -9.13
C HIS A 107 0.03 -2.33 -8.70
N ALA A 108 0.54 -1.39 -7.90
CA ALA A 108 -0.22 -0.22 -7.45
C ALA A 108 -0.27 0.94 -8.48
N SER A 109 0.12 0.71 -9.73
CA SER A 109 0.21 1.77 -10.74
C SER A 109 -1.14 2.44 -11.03
N HIS A 110 -2.22 1.66 -11.00
CA HIS A 110 -3.59 2.16 -11.13
C HIS A 110 -3.99 3.05 -9.94
N ASP A 111 -3.73 2.61 -8.70
CA ASP A 111 -4.09 3.38 -7.50
C ASP A 111 -3.31 4.69 -7.42
N LEU A 112 -2.02 4.65 -7.75
CA LEU A 112 -1.19 5.84 -7.85
C LEU A 112 -1.67 6.79 -8.96
N LYS A 113 -2.28 6.28 -10.03
CA LYS A 113 -2.94 7.11 -11.04
C LYS A 113 -4.18 7.78 -10.45
N GLN A 114 -5.00 7.07 -9.67
CA GLN A 114 -6.17 7.64 -9.01
C GLN A 114 -5.82 8.70 -7.97
N VAL A 115 -4.78 8.48 -7.16
CA VAL A 115 -4.23 9.52 -6.27
C VAL A 115 -3.92 10.80 -7.04
N ARG A 116 -3.21 10.68 -8.17
CA ARG A 116 -2.89 11.85 -9.02
C ARG A 116 -4.13 12.50 -9.60
N SER A 117 -5.13 11.72 -10.01
CA SER A 117 -6.40 12.24 -10.53
C SER A 117 -7.16 13.05 -9.47
N ILE A 118 -7.34 12.51 -8.27
CA ILE A 118 -8.03 13.17 -7.16
C ILE A 118 -7.32 14.46 -6.78
N VAL A 119 -5.99 14.42 -6.60
CA VAL A 119 -5.20 15.62 -6.26
C VAL A 119 -5.38 16.71 -7.31
N LYS A 120 -5.31 16.38 -8.61
CA LYS A 120 -5.51 17.35 -9.69
C LYS A 120 -6.94 17.88 -9.70
N TRP A 121 -7.93 17.04 -9.47
CA TRP A 121 -9.33 17.43 -9.46
C TRP A 121 -9.65 18.38 -8.29
N MET A 122 -9.22 18.03 -7.07
CA MET A 122 -9.38 18.88 -5.89
C MET A 122 -8.70 20.24 -6.05
N GLN A 123 -7.49 20.26 -6.64
CA GLN A 123 -6.79 21.51 -6.89
C GLN A 123 -7.53 22.41 -7.91
N ARG A 124 -8.14 21.84 -8.95
CA ARG A 124 -8.82 22.61 -10.00
C ARG A 124 -10.22 23.08 -9.63
N HIS A 125 -10.98 22.25 -8.90
CA HIS A 125 -12.40 22.46 -8.69
C HIS A 125 -12.75 22.94 -7.27
N HIS A 126 -11.85 22.74 -6.31
CA HIS A 126 -12.08 23.08 -4.90
C HIS A 126 -10.97 23.98 -4.31
N ASP A 127 -10.00 24.42 -5.11
CA ASP A 127 -8.83 25.18 -4.67
C ASP A 127 -8.09 24.55 -3.47
N GLN A 128 -8.17 23.22 -3.35
CA GLN A 128 -7.65 22.47 -2.21
C GLN A 128 -6.41 21.67 -2.60
N ARG A 129 -5.29 21.93 -1.90
CA ARG A 129 -4.04 21.18 -2.06
C ARG A 129 -3.93 20.04 -1.04
N LEU A 130 -4.12 18.80 -1.50
CA LEU A 130 -3.96 17.61 -0.66
C LEU A 130 -2.49 17.30 -0.35
N ASN A 131 -2.24 16.79 0.86
CA ASN A 131 -0.89 16.38 1.29
C ASN A 131 -0.68 14.87 1.08
N THR A 132 -0.25 14.49 -0.13
CA THR A 132 -0.07 13.09 -0.53
C THR A 132 0.94 12.33 0.33
N ARG A 133 2.05 12.98 0.74
CA ARG A 133 3.06 12.36 1.61
C ARG A 133 2.50 12.04 2.99
N ARG A 134 1.69 12.93 3.55
CA ARG A 134 0.98 12.67 4.81
C ARG A 134 0.00 11.51 4.63
N ALA A 135 -0.80 11.51 3.57
CA ALA A 135 -1.76 10.44 3.30
C ALA A 135 -1.08 9.07 3.13
N GLU A 136 0.03 8.98 2.41
CA GLU A 136 0.81 7.73 2.25
C GLU A 136 1.36 7.23 3.59
N ARG A 137 1.93 8.13 4.41
CA ARG A 137 2.41 7.79 5.75
C ARG A 137 1.28 7.34 6.68
N ASP A 138 0.15 8.04 6.64
CA ASP A 138 -1.02 7.70 7.46
C ASP A 138 -1.61 6.35 7.02
N ALA A 139 -1.65 6.07 5.71
CA ALA A 139 -2.05 4.76 5.18
C ALA A 139 -1.12 3.63 5.66
N ALA A 140 0.20 3.85 5.68
CA ALA A 140 1.15 2.89 6.22
C ALA A 140 0.84 2.54 7.68
N ARG A 141 0.62 3.56 8.52
CA ARG A 141 0.29 3.38 9.95
C ARG A 141 -1.03 2.68 10.15
N LEU A 142 -2.04 3.00 9.34
CA LEU A 142 -3.34 2.35 9.36
C LEU A 142 -3.22 0.87 8.99
N VAL A 143 -2.46 0.54 7.95
CA VAL A 143 -2.19 -0.85 7.57
C VAL A 143 -1.52 -1.60 8.72
N ASP A 144 -0.51 -1.02 9.35
CA ASP A 144 0.18 -1.65 10.48
C ASP A 144 -0.79 -1.86 11.67
N SER A 145 -1.61 -0.86 11.98
CA SER A 145 -2.60 -0.90 13.08
C SER A 145 -3.73 -1.91 12.84
N HIS A 146 -4.08 -2.15 11.57
CA HIS A 146 -5.15 -3.07 11.16
C HIS A 146 -4.63 -4.37 10.56
N TRP A 147 -3.33 -4.67 10.70
CA TRP A 147 -2.68 -5.78 10.02
C TRP A 147 -3.39 -7.11 10.27
N ASN A 148 -3.73 -7.40 11.52
CA ASN A 148 -4.42 -8.64 11.88
C ASN A 148 -5.78 -8.80 11.19
N ALA A 149 -6.52 -7.70 10.95
CA ALA A 149 -7.78 -7.76 10.23
C ALA A 149 -7.56 -8.01 8.73
N ILE A 150 -6.56 -7.36 8.14
CA ILE A 150 -6.17 -7.53 6.73
C ILE A 150 -5.72 -8.97 6.49
N ALA A 151 -4.80 -9.49 7.31
CA ALA A 151 -4.25 -10.84 7.17
C ALA A 151 -5.32 -11.92 7.30
N ARG A 152 -6.24 -11.80 8.29
CA ARG A 152 -7.36 -12.74 8.44
C ARG A 152 -8.31 -12.71 7.24
N MET A 153 -8.63 -11.53 6.72
CA MET A 153 -9.49 -11.40 5.54
C MET A 153 -8.81 -12.01 4.30
N ALA A 154 -7.52 -11.73 4.10
CA ALA A 154 -6.76 -12.25 2.98
C ALA A 154 -6.58 -13.77 3.01
N ALA A 155 -6.41 -14.37 4.20
CA ALA A 155 -6.30 -15.82 4.37
C ALA A 155 -7.54 -16.59 3.86
N GLY A 156 -8.73 -15.97 3.88
CA GLY A 156 -9.95 -16.54 3.29
C GLY A 156 -9.97 -16.56 1.76
N HIS A 157 -8.91 -16.05 1.11
CA HIS A 157 -8.82 -15.89 -0.35
C HIS A 157 -7.52 -16.43 -0.96
N CYS A 158 -6.63 -17.02 -0.16
CA CYS A 158 -5.37 -17.60 -0.61
C CYS A 158 -5.55 -19.09 -0.93
#